data_AF-A0A7K9D4C1-F1
#
_entry.id   AF-A0A7K9D4C1-F1
#
_cell.length_a   1.000
_cell.length_b   1.000
_cell.length_c   1.000
_cell.angle_alpha   90.00
_cell.angle_beta   90.00
_cell.angle_gamma   90.00
#
_symmetry.space_group_name_H-M   'P 1'
#
loop_
_entity.id
_entity.type
_entity.pdbx_description
1 polymer ?
#
loop_
_entity_poly.entity_id
_entity_poly.type
_entity_poly.pdbx_seq_one_letter_code
_entity_poly.pdbx_strand_id
1 'polypeptide(L)'
;MWGRNVYDSISKFLQFQLTVNIVAVIVAFTGACITQDSPLKAVQMLWVNLIMDTFASLALATEPPTEALLLRKPYGRNKPLISRTMMKNILGHAVYQLTLIFTLLFV
;
A
#
# COMPACT_ATOMS: atom_id res chain seq x y z
N MET A 1 -17.66 -17.28 -5.22
CA MET A 1 -16.25 -17.73 -5.18
C MET A 1 -15.33 -16.66 -5.75
N TRP A 2 -15.29 -16.50 -7.07
CA TRP A 2 -14.43 -15.54 -7.76
C TRP A 2 -14.61 -14.07 -7.33
N GLY A 3 -15.84 -13.57 -7.20
CA GLY A 3 -16.07 -12.19 -6.77
C GLY A 3 -15.56 -11.84 -5.36
N ARG A 4 -15.52 -12.82 -4.44
CA ARG A 4 -14.92 -12.62 -3.10
C ARG A 4 -13.40 -12.58 -3.16
N ASN A 5 -12.81 -13.42 -4.02
CA ASN A 5 -11.37 -13.45 -4.26
C ASN A 5 -10.89 -12.11 -4.84
N VAL A 6 -11.56 -11.63 -5.89
CA VAL A 6 -11.27 -10.32 -6.51
C VAL A 6 -11.37 -9.18 -5.49
N TYR A 7 -12.40 -9.18 -4.62
CA TYR A 7 -12.53 -8.15 -3.58
C TYR A 7 -11.38 -8.17 -2.57
N ASP A 8 -10.95 -9.37 -2.13
CA ASP A 8 -9.83 -9.52 -1.21
C ASP A 8 -8.51 -9.10 -1.89
N SER A 9 -8.29 -9.46 -3.15
CA SER A 9 -7.12 -9.02 -3.92
C SER A 9 -7.08 -7.50 -4.11
N ILE A 10 -8.23 -6.87 -4.44
CA ILE A 10 -8.35 -5.41 -4.53
C ILE A 10 -8.06 -4.74 -3.17
N SER A 11 -8.56 -5.32 -2.08
CA SER A 11 -8.35 -4.76 -0.74
C SER A 11 -6.86 -4.82 -0.32
N LYS A 12 -6.19 -5.94 -0.59
CA LYS A 12 -4.74 -6.09 -0.36
C LYS A 12 -3.93 -5.15 -1.25
N PHE A 13 -4.32 -4.98 -2.51
CA PHE A 13 -3.68 -4.03 -3.42
C PHE A 13 -3.82 -2.60 -2.90
N LEU A 14 -5.03 -2.18 -2.55
CA LEU A 14 -5.27 -0.86 -1.96
C LEU A 14 -4.48 -0.66 -0.68
N GLN A 15 -4.28 -1.71 0.13
CA GLN A 15 -3.42 -1.66 1.30
C GLN A 15 -1.99 -1.23 0.93
N PHE A 16 -1.42 -1.90 -0.06
CA PHE A 16 -0.06 -1.69 -0.51
C PHE A 16 0.10 -0.30 -1.14
N GLN A 17 -0.79 0.05 -2.07
CA GLN A 17 -0.76 1.33 -2.76
C GLN A 17 -0.92 2.52 -1.80
N LEU A 18 -1.84 2.44 -0.83
CA LEU A 18 -2.02 3.50 0.17
C LEU A 18 -0.79 3.64 1.08
N THR A 19 -0.19 2.53 1.52
CA THR A 19 1.00 2.56 2.39
C THR A 19 2.14 3.30 1.72
N VAL A 20 2.47 2.95 0.48
CA VAL A 20 3.60 3.54 -0.23
C VAL A 20 3.32 4.99 -0.62
N ASN A 21 2.10 5.32 -1.06
CA ASN A 21 1.74 6.71 -1.36
C ASN A 21 1.86 7.62 -0.13
N ILE A 22 1.42 7.16 1.04
CA ILE A 22 1.56 7.92 2.29
C ILE A 22 3.04 8.16 2.62
N VAL A 23 3.88 7.12 2.53
CA VAL A 23 5.33 7.24 2.78
C VAL A 23 5.97 8.19 1.79
N ALA A 24 5.69 8.05 0.49
CA ALA A 24 6.24 8.90 -0.57
C ALA A 24 5.90 10.38 -0.35
N VAL A 25 4.63 10.68 -0.03
CA VAL A 25 4.19 12.05 0.25
C VAL A 25 4.88 12.62 1.48
N ILE A 26 4.97 11.86 2.58
CA ILE A 26 5.62 12.33 3.82
C ILE A 26 7.12 12.59 3.59
N VAL A 27 7.80 11.70 2.87
CA VAL A 27 9.24 11.87 2.56
C VAL A 27 9.45 13.07 1.64
N ALA A 28 8.65 13.22 0.58
CA ALA A 28 8.75 14.35 -0.33
C ALA A 28 8.48 15.68 0.39
N PHE A 29 7.47 15.73 1.25
CA PHE A 29 7.15 16.90 2.06
C PHE A 29 8.28 17.24 3.04
N THR A 30 8.76 16.25 3.79
CA THR A 30 9.82 16.45 4.78
C THR A 30 11.16 16.83 4.12
N GLY A 31 11.48 16.22 2.98
CA GLY A 31 12.66 16.55 2.20
C GLY A 31 12.60 17.97 1.62
N ALA A 32 11.45 18.39 1.09
CA ALA A 32 11.25 19.77 0.61
C ALA A 32 11.38 20.80 1.75
N CYS A 33 10.92 20.47 2.96
CA CYS A 33 11.05 21.36 4.13
C CYS A 33 12.50 21.50 4.63
N ILE A 34 13.32 20.45 4.52
CA ILE A 34 14.65 20.44 5.16
C ILE A 34 15.77 20.81 4.18
N THR A 35 15.74 20.31 2.95
CA THR A 35 16.87 20.44 2.01
C THR A 35 16.60 21.45 0.88
N GLN A 36 15.40 22.06 0.82
CA GLN A 36 14.87 22.85 -0.31
C GLN A 36 14.83 22.13 -1.68
N ASP A 37 15.48 20.97 -1.80
CA ASP A 37 15.36 19.99 -2.88
C ASP A 37 14.79 18.67 -2.33
N SER A 38 13.76 18.14 -2.99
CA SER A 38 13.19 16.84 -2.62
C SER A 38 14.22 15.72 -2.91
N PRO A 39 14.53 14.85 -1.93
CA PRO A 39 15.46 13.73 -2.13
C PRO A 39 14.91 12.70 -3.13
N LEU A 40 13.60 12.69 -3.35
CA LEU A 40 12.97 11.96 -4.45
C LEU A 40 12.66 12.89 -5.61
N LYS A 41 13.31 12.65 -6.75
CA LYS A 41 12.97 13.31 -8.02
C LYS A 41 11.61 12.82 -8.51
N ALA A 42 10.87 13.67 -9.22
CA ALA A 42 9.55 13.33 -9.79
C ALA A 42 9.56 12.02 -10.59
N VAL A 43 10.65 11.75 -11.32
CA VAL A 43 10.84 10.51 -12.10
C VAL A 43 10.93 9.27 -11.21
N GLN A 44 11.56 9.36 -10.03
CA GLN A 44 11.69 8.24 -9.09
C GLN A 44 10.34 7.90 -8.45
N MET A 45 9.53 8.92 -8.12
CA MET A 45 8.16 8.71 -7.64
C MET A 45 7.27 8.04 -8.69
N LEU A 46 7.42 8.41 -9.97
CA LEU A 46 6.69 7.79 -11.08
C LEU A 46 7.10 6.32 -11.27
N TRP A 47 8.40 6.03 -11.21
CA TRP A 47 8.91 4.65 -11.27
C TRP A 47 8.40 3.77 -10.13
N VAL A 48 8.36 4.29 -8.90
CA VAL A 48 7.81 3.55 -7.75
C VAL A 48 6.32 3.24 -7.96
N ASN A 49 5.52 4.22 -8.40
CA ASN A 49 4.11 3.98 -8.73
C ASN A 49 3.92 2.90 -9.80
N LEU A 50 4.73 2.93 -10.85
CA LEU A 50 4.60 1.98 -11.96
C LEU A 50 4.99 0.55 -11.54
N ILE A 51 6.03 0.39 -10.72
CA ILE A 51 6.40 -0.92 -10.14
C ILE A 51 5.25 -1.44 -9.26
N MET A 52 4.64 -0.58 -8.44
CA MET A 52 3.52 -0.98 -7.58
C MET A 52 2.31 -1.47 -8.38
N ASP A 53 1.92 -0.72 -9.41
CA ASP A 53 0.78 -1.06 -10.27
C ASP A 53 1.05 -2.35 -11.06
N THR A 54 2.31 -2.61 -11.42
CA THR A 54 2.70 -3.86 -12.07
C THR A 54 2.58 -5.06 -11.12
N PHE A 55 3.09 -4.95 -9.89
CA PHE A 55 2.91 -6.00 -8.86
C PHE A 55 1.44 -6.22 -8.50
N ALA A 56 0.64 -5.16 -8.53
CA ALA A 56 -0.80 -5.24 -8.29
C ALA A 56 -1.54 -6.05 -9.35
N SER A 57 -1.27 -5.76 -10.63
CA SER A 57 -1.86 -6.50 -11.75
C SER A 57 -1.43 -7.98 -11.70
N LEU A 58 -0.17 -8.24 -11.32
CA LEU A 58 0.33 -9.60 -11.13
C LEU A 58 -0.38 -10.31 -9.96
N ALA A 59 -0.56 -9.65 -8.82
CA ALA A 59 -1.28 -10.21 -7.66
C ALA A 59 -2.75 -10.51 -8.00
N LEU A 60 -3.40 -9.64 -8.77
CA LEU A 60 -4.77 -9.86 -9.28
C LEU A 60 -4.85 -11.03 -10.27
N ALA A 61 -3.81 -11.25 -11.07
CA ALA A 61 -3.77 -12.35 -12.03
C ALA A 61 -3.42 -13.72 -11.40
N THR A 62 -2.79 -13.74 -10.22
CA THR A 62 -2.19 -14.95 -9.64
C THR A 62 -2.86 -15.51 -8.40
N GLU A 63 -3.86 -14.86 -7.79
CA GLU A 63 -4.58 -15.45 -6.64
C GLU A 63 -5.68 -16.43 -7.11
N PRO A 64 -5.51 -17.77 -7.04
CA PRO A 64 -6.59 -18.71 -7.33
C PRO A 64 -7.65 -18.70 -6.21
N PRO A 65 -8.92 -19.02 -6.51
CA PRO A 65 -9.99 -19.03 -5.52
C PRO A 65 -9.73 -20.11 -4.45
N THR A 66 -9.54 -19.69 -3.20
CA THR A 66 -9.34 -20.60 -2.06
C THR A 66 -10.68 -20.91 -1.38
N GLU A 67 -10.95 -22.18 -1.05
CA GLU A 67 -12.21 -22.62 -0.40
C GLU A 67 -12.44 -21.98 0.98
N ALA A 68 -11.38 -21.52 1.65
CA ALA A 68 -11.44 -20.74 2.88
C ALA A 68 -12.28 -19.44 2.75
N LEU A 69 -12.43 -18.90 1.53
CA LEU A 69 -13.28 -17.73 1.24
C LEU A 69 -14.78 -18.00 1.44
N LEU A 70 -15.21 -19.26 1.41
CA LEU A 70 -16.60 -19.68 1.64
C LEU A 70 -16.94 -19.82 3.13
N LEU A 71 -15.95 -20.15 3.97
CA LEU A 71 -16.14 -20.31 5.43
C LEU A 71 -16.35 -18.97 6.15
N ARG A 72 -16.05 -17.85 5.50
CA ARG A 72 -16.21 -16.51 6.08
C ARG A 72 -17.64 -16.00 5.87
N LYS A 73 -18.24 -15.42 6.93
CA LYS A 73 -19.55 -14.73 6.84
C LYS A 73 -19.51 -13.70 5.70
N PRO A 74 -20.58 -13.60 4.87
CA PRO A 74 -20.60 -12.69 3.73
C PRO A 74 -20.29 -11.25 4.16
N TYR A 75 -19.51 -10.54 3.34
CA TYR A 75 -19.25 -9.12 3.55
C TYR A 75 -20.59 -8.37 3.53
N GLY A 76 -20.95 -7.77 4.67
CA GLY A 76 -22.15 -6.93 4.76
C GLY A 76 -21.98 -5.67 3.93
N ARG A 77 -23.06 -5.19 3.31
CA ARG A 77 -23.07 -4.06 2.36
C ARG A 77 -22.50 -2.74 2.93
N ASN A 78 -22.44 -2.62 4.26
CA ASN A 78 -21.96 -1.43 4.98
C ASN A 78 -20.58 -1.65 5.65
N LYS A 79 -19.84 -2.72 5.32
CA LYS A 79 -18.50 -2.90 5.88
C LYS A 79 -17.48 -1.98 5.18
N PRO A 80 -16.64 -1.26 5.93
CA PRO A 80 -15.56 -0.48 5.33
C PRO A 80 -14.61 -1.41 4.58
N LEU A 81 -14.20 -0.99 3.38
CA LEU A 81 -13.25 -1.72 2.53
C LEU A 81 -11.92 -1.95 3.25
N ILE A 82 -11.52 -0.97 4.07
CA ILE A 82 -10.33 -1.01 4.92
C ILE A 82 -10.74 -1.43 6.33
N SER A 83 -10.35 -2.63 6.76
CA SER A 83 -10.55 -3.09 8.12
C SER A 83 -9.60 -2.38 9.10
N ARG A 84 -9.96 -2.26 10.38
CA ARG A 84 -9.07 -1.70 11.43
C ARG A 84 -7.74 -2.44 11.51
N THR A 85 -7.74 -3.76 11.28
CA THR A 85 -6.51 -4.57 11.26
C THR A 85 -5.62 -4.22 10.06
N MET A 86 -6.23 -4.00 8.89
CA MET A 86 -5.53 -3.55 7.68
C MET A 86 -4.91 -2.17 7.89
N MET A 87 -5.65 -1.25 8.53
CA MET A 87 -5.16 0.08 8.88
C MET A 87 -3.98 0.04 9.87
N LYS A 88 -4.02 -0.84 10.89
CA LYS A 88 -2.86 -1.05 11.79
C LYS A 88 -1.62 -1.52 11.02
N ASN A 89 -1.79 -2.45 10.07
CA ASN A 89 -0.69 -2.95 9.28
C ASN A 89 -0.12 -1.88 8.34
N ILE A 90 -0.98 -1.08 7.69
CA ILE A 90 -0.56 0.09 6.87
C ILE A 90 0.30 1.03 7.71
N LEU A 91 -0.21 1.46 8.88
CA LEU A 91 0.50 2.37 9.78
C LEU A 91 1.84 1.79 10.25
N GLY A 92 1.87 0.51 10.64
CA GLY A 92 3.10 -0.14 11.09
C GLY A 92 4.19 -0.19 10.01
N HIS A 93 3.82 -0.59 8.80
CA HIS A 93 4.76 -0.60 7.67
C HIS A 93 5.18 0.81 7.25
N ALA A 94 4.25 1.77 7.24
CA ALA A 94 4.55 3.16 6.90
C ALA A 94 5.56 3.78 7.88
N VAL A 95 5.34 3.59 9.19
CA VAL A 95 6.27 4.08 10.22
C VAL A 95 7.64 3.44 10.05
N TYR A 96 7.72 2.13 9.86
CA TYR A 96 8.99 1.44 9.66
C TYR A 96 9.77 1.98 8.44
N GLN A 97 9.09 2.14 7.30
CA GLN A 97 9.71 2.68 6.08
C GLN A 97 10.16 4.13 6.27
N LEU A 98 9.34 4.96 6.92
CA LEU A 98 9.71 6.35 7.23
C LEU A 98 10.92 6.44 8.14
N THR A 99 10.97 5.64 9.20
CA THR A 99 12.13 5.61 10.11
C THR A 99 13.40 5.23 9.36
N LEU A 100 13.35 4.19 8.52
CA LEU A 100 14.50 3.79 7.69
C LEU A 100 14.95 4.90 6.73
N ILE A 101 14.01 5.48 5.98
CA ILE A 101 14.32 6.52 4.99
C ILE A 101 14.90 7.77 5.67
N PHE A 102 14.32 8.21 6.79
CA PHE A 102 14.85 9.35 7.54
C PHE A 102 16.21 9.05 8.16
N THR A 103 16.43 7.84 8.68
CA THR A 103 17.75 7.46 9.20
C THR A 103 18.80 7.50 8.09
N LEU A 104 18.48 6.98 6.90
CA LEU A 104 19.39 7.01 5.73
C LEU A 104 19.60 8.41 5.13
N LEU A 105 18.64 9.33 5.28
CA LEU A 105 18.74 10.68 4.74
C LEU A 105 19.49 11.65 5.66
N PHE A 106 19.41 11.44 6.97
CA PHE A 106 19.96 12.36 7.98
C PHE A 106 21.23 11.87 8.68
N VAL A 107 21.61 10.60 8.50
CA VAL A 107 22.89 10.02 8.94
C VAL A 107 23.80 9.86 7.73
#